data_AF-A0A946SQE7-F1
#
_entry.id   AF-A0A946SQE7-F1
#
_cell.length_a   1.000
_cell.length_b   1.000
_cell.length_c   1.000
_cell.angle_alpha   90.00
_cell.angle_beta   90.00
_cell.angle_gamma   90.00
#
_symmetry.space_group_name_H-M   'P 1'
#
loop_
_entity.id
_entity.type
_entity.pdbx_description
1 polymer ?
#
loop_
_entity_poly.entity_id
_entity_poly.type
_entity_poly.pdbx_seq_one_letter_code
_entity_poly.pdbx_strand_id
1 'polypeptide(L)'
;MRRAQGLGSRASLIAGLCCLVAAGCGDATPTTSYARQGSVVVGVFECADAATAKALLREWLAAPAPRAAPQPSAIASDDVAALLPNDAAIGRWVAVAPPQVVAGDALPLFLEQEADQYAAFGVQRVGWAEYANPMLGGRPMLRVDIYDMGSPENAFGLYSQRRVAEGKIRGIGAEASVGPRDVLAWVDRFVYSVTIFNYSTDTAEALIEFAERLGRSIDGVESPPSLVTDTPSRHLMPFSHRWFRTPEQRASATRRAAMSLFSLPEGSRGFVAKAVVGEAGHAEAFYVAFPTEQAAADAFAALRGSAPGDTEARDAGIGVESVRFRSAR
;
A
#
# COMPACT_ATOMS: atom_id res chain seq x y z
N MET A 1 -41.52 5.23 81.99
CA MET A 1 -40.77 6.43 81.54
C MET A 1 -40.77 6.48 80.01
N ARG A 2 -41.32 7.56 79.42
CA ARG A 2 -41.13 8.17 78.09
C ARG A 2 -40.86 7.32 76.80
N ARG A 3 -41.76 7.52 75.82
CA ARG A 3 -41.61 7.86 74.37
C ARG A 3 -40.68 7.05 73.45
N ALA A 4 -41.30 6.49 72.39
CA ALA A 4 -41.29 6.89 70.97
C ALA A 4 -40.00 7.37 70.25
N GLN A 5 -40.00 7.09 68.93
CA GLN A 5 -39.11 7.59 67.84
C GLN A 5 -37.78 6.83 67.74
N GLY A 6 -37.25 6.43 66.60
CA GLY A 6 -37.45 6.76 65.19
C GLY A 6 -36.07 6.56 64.57
N LEU A 7 -35.88 5.56 63.70
CA LEU A 7 -34.59 5.33 63.05
C LEU A 7 -34.44 6.33 61.89
N GLY A 8 -33.78 7.44 62.19
CA GLY A 8 -33.20 8.36 61.22
C GLY A 8 -31.67 8.28 61.26
N SER A 9 -31.09 8.09 60.08
CA SER A 9 -29.84 8.65 59.55
C SER A 9 -28.69 8.99 60.50
N ARG A 10 -27.50 8.44 60.21
CA ARG A 10 -26.28 9.25 60.05
C ARG A 10 -25.24 8.57 59.16
N ALA A 11 -24.85 9.33 58.14
CA ALA A 11 -23.82 9.08 57.16
C ALA A 11 -22.40 9.17 57.73
N SER A 12 -21.47 8.42 57.12
CA SER A 12 -20.05 8.76 56.98
C SER A 12 -19.54 7.97 55.76
N LEU A 13 -19.36 8.62 54.60
CA LEU A 13 -18.13 9.29 54.15
C LEU A 13 -16.96 8.33 53.92
N ILE A 14 -16.96 7.68 52.77
CA ILE A 14 -15.73 7.46 51.98
C ILE A 14 -16.06 7.91 50.55
N ALA A 15 -15.74 9.17 50.28
CA ALA A 15 -15.64 9.73 48.93
C ALA A 15 -14.22 9.44 48.43
N GLY A 16 -14.11 8.80 47.29
CA GLY A 16 -12.82 8.41 46.69
C GLY A 16 -12.95 8.16 45.19
N LEU A 17 -13.61 9.10 44.51
CA LEU A 17 -13.40 9.45 43.10
C LEU A 17 -13.33 8.29 42.09
N CYS A 18 -14.47 7.62 41.87
CA CYS A 18 -14.79 7.08 40.56
C CYS A 18 -14.90 8.26 39.58
N CYS A 19 -13.80 8.63 38.93
CA CYS A 19 -13.88 9.34 37.66
C CYS A 19 -14.42 8.36 36.61
N LEU A 20 -15.74 8.15 36.63
CA LEU A 20 -16.49 8.01 35.39
C LEU A 20 -16.26 9.34 34.64
N VAL A 21 -15.18 9.41 33.86
CA VAL A 21 -15.25 10.22 32.66
C VAL A 21 -16.17 9.44 31.75
N ALA A 22 -17.45 9.83 31.76
CA ALA A 22 -18.28 9.64 30.60
C ALA A 22 -17.52 10.29 29.44
N ALA A 23 -16.72 9.49 28.72
CA ALA A 23 -16.29 9.84 27.38
C ALA A 23 -17.60 9.97 26.62
N GLY A 24 -18.07 11.20 26.48
CA GLY A 24 -19.18 11.48 25.61
C GLY A 24 -18.84 10.87 24.27
N CYS A 25 -19.62 9.88 23.84
CA CYS A 25 -19.86 9.64 22.43
C CYS A 25 -20.48 10.94 21.90
N GLY A 26 -19.65 11.94 21.64
CA GLY A 26 -20.02 13.04 20.79
C GLY A 26 -20.21 12.46 19.40
N ASP A 27 -21.26 12.88 18.70
CA ASP A 27 -21.51 12.68 17.28
C ASP A 27 -20.37 13.30 16.44
N ALA A 28 -19.15 12.79 16.58
CA ALA A 28 -18.00 13.22 15.80
C ALA A 28 -18.19 12.68 14.38
N THR A 29 -18.90 13.45 13.58
CA THR A 29 -19.03 13.20 12.14
C THR A 29 -17.62 13.05 11.54
N PRO A 30 -17.33 11.94 10.83
CA PRO A 30 -16.02 11.70 10.25
C PRO A 30 -15.56 12.89 9.40
N THR A 31 -14.38 13.41 9.67
CA THR A 31 -13.85 14.60 8.98
C THR A 31 -12.71 14.21 8.06
N THR A 32 -12.63 14.84 6.88
CA THR A 32 -11.44 14.73 6.06
C THR A 32 -10.54 15.90 6.38
N SER A 33 -9.29 15.66 6.74
CA SER A 33 -8.33 16.73 6.97
C SER A 33 -7.25 16.64 5.91
N TYR A 34 -6.86 17.77 5.33
CA TYR A 34 -5.76 17.80 4.37
C TYR A 34 -4.96 19.09 4.52
N ALA A 35 -3.73 19.06 4.07
CA ALA A 35 -2.78 20.16 4.23
C ALA A 35 -1.81 20.19 3.06
N ARG A 36 -1.20 21.35 2.83
CA ARG A 36 -0.20 21.54 1.78
C ARG A 36 1.02 22.27 2.34
N GLN A 37 2.21 21.83 1.95
CA GLN A 37 3.45 22.59 2.12
C GLN A 37 4.33 22.42 0.89
N GLY A 38 4.78 23.53 0.32
CA GLY A 38 5.55 23.52 -0.93
C GLY A 38 4.83 22.75 -2.05
N SER A 39 5.49 21.73 -2.57
CA SER A 39 4.99 20.83 -3.62
C SER A 39 4.28 19.58 -3.10
N VAL A 40 3.93 19.51 -1.82
CA VAL A 40 3.31 18.33 -1.19
C VAL A 40 1.89 18.64 -0.74
N VAL A 41 0.97 17.71 -1.00
CA VAL A 41 -0.38 17.67 -0.42
C VAL A 41 -0.55 16.36 0.35
N VAL A 42 -1.03 16.44 1.57
CA VAL A 42 -1.31 15.29 2.45
C VAL A 42 -2.74 15.35 2.95
N GLY A 43 -3.32 14.21 3.28
CA GLY A 43 -4.64 14.19 3.91
C GLY A 43 -5.02 12.85 4.56
N VAL A 44 -6.10 12.89 5.32
CA VAL A 44 -6.75 11.76 5.99
C VAL A 44 -8.24 11.86 5.75
N PHE A 45 -8.83 10.84 5.15
CA PHE A 45 -10.25 10.74 4.88
C PHE A 45 -11.01 10.20 6.08
N GLU A 46 -12.15 10.84 6.39
CA GLU A 46 -13.16 10.33 7.33
C GLU A 46 -12.58 9.89 8.68
N CYS A 47 -11.62 10.65 9.22
CA CYS A 47 -11.04 10.37 10.52
C CYS A 47 -12.03 10.80 11.61
N ALA A 48 -12.41 9.87 12.48
CA ALA A 48 -13.24 10.14 13.65
C ALA A 48 -12.49 10.95 14.72
N ASP A 49 -11.16 10.82 14.78
CA ASP A 49 -10.29 11.57 15.68
C ASP A 49 -9.52 12.66 14.93
N ALA A 50 -10.00 13.90 15.03
CA ALA A 50 -9.38 15.05 14.41
C ALA A 50 -7.97 15.37 14.98
N ALA A 51 -7.68 15.00 16.23
CA ALA A 51 -6.36 15.22 16.82
C ALA A 51 -5.33 14.27 16.20
N THR A 52 -5.67 12.99 16.05
CA THR A 52 -4.85 12.00 15.33
C THR A 52 -4.61 12.41 13.89
N ALA A 53 -5.66 12.83 13.16
CA ALA A 53 -5.52 13.33 11.80
C ALA A 53 -4.53 14.51 11.72
N LYS A 54 -4.70 15.53 12.57
CA LYS A 54 -3.80 16.71 12.59
C LYS A 54 -2.36 16.32 12.97
N ALA A 55 -2.17 15.40 13.91
CA ALA A 55 -0.85 14.95 14.32
C ALA A 55 -0.12 14.22 13.17
N LEU A 56 -0.84 13.39 12.39
CA LEU A 56 -0.30 12.74 11.20
C LEU A 56 0.12 13.76 10.13
N LEU A 57 -0.76 14.71 9.80
CA LEU A 57 -0.46 15.71 8.77
C LEU A 57 0.74 16.58 9.16
N ARG A 58 0.83 17.01 10.42
CA ARG A 58 1.98 17.79 10.92
C ARG A 58 3.30 17.05 10.77
N GLU A 59 3.31 15.76 11.09
CA GLU A 59 4.50 14.94 10.97
C GLU A 59 4.93 14.75 9.51
N TRP A 60 3.98 14.50 8.61
CA TRP A 60 4.28 14.32 7.19
C TRP A 60 4.73 15.60 6.51
N LEU A 61 4.18 16.75 6.91
CA LEU A 61 4.61 18.05 6.43
C LEU A 61 6.00 18.45 6.95
N ALA A 62 6.36 18.01 8.16
CA ALA A 62 7.69 18.23 8.73
C ALA A 62 8.76 17.27 8.16
N ALA A 63 8.36 16.22 7.42
CA ALA A 63 9.28 15.27 6.83
C ALA A 63 10.13 15.93 5.73
N PRO A 64 11.38 15.48 5.52
CA PRO A 64 12.20 15.95 4.41
C PRO A 64 11.49 15.75 3.08
N ALA A 65 11.75 16.65 2.13
CA ALA A 65 11.21 16.51 0.78
C ALA A 65 11.66 15.16 0.18
N PRO A 66 10.75 14.40 -0.47
CA PRO A 66 11.08 13.07 -0.96
C PRO A 66 12.17 13.14 -2.03
N ARG A 67 13.22 12.33 -1.86
CA ARG A 67 14.32 12.25 -2.84
C ARG A 67 13.80 11.84 -4.22
N ALA A 68 14.48 12.25 -5.28
CA ALA A 68 14.16 11.80 -6.64
C ALA A 68 14.15 10.26 -6.73
N ALA A 69 13.36 9.74 -7.67
CA ALA A 69 13.32 8.31 -7.93
C ALA A 69 14.73 7.80 -8.27
N PRO A 70 15.17 6.66 -7.70
CA PRO A 70 16.38 6.01 -8.20
C PRO A 70 16.18 5.67 -9.68
N GLN A 71 17.21 5.95 -10.48
CA GLN A 71 17.21 5.51 -11.88
C GLN A 71 17.29 3.98 -11.91
N PRO A 72 16.65 3.31 -12.89
CA PRO A 72 16.76 1.87 -13.05
C PRO A 72 18.23 1.45 -13.10
N SER A 73 18.58 0.37 -12.40
CA SER A 73 19.92 -0.18 -12.45
C SER A 73 20.26 -0.59 -13.90
N ALA A 74 21.33 -0.05 -14.46
CA ALA A 74 21.78 -0.34 -15.82
C ALA A 74 22.62 -1.63 -15.88
N ILE A 75 22.08 -2.78 -15.44
CA ILE A 75 22.71 -4.13 -15.51
C ILE A 75 21.57 -5.17 -15.58
N ALA A 76 21.64 -6.31 -16.29
CA ALA A 76 22.42 -6.72 -17.48
C ALA A 76 21.75 -7.92 -18.21
N SER A 77 20.46 -8.17 -17.98
CA SER A 77 19.70 -9.09 -18.83
C SER A 77 18.38 -8.43 -19.20
N ASP A 78 18.28 -7.98 -20.45
CA ASP A 78 16.99 -7.78 -21.12
C ASP A 78 16.26 -9.13 -21.31
N ASP A 79 16.98 -10.24 -21.10
CA ASP A 79 16.44 -11.58 -21.19
C ASP A 79 15.84 -11.99 -19.83
N VAL A 80 14.57 -11.65 -19.66
CA VAL A 80 13.75 -12.08 -18.51
C VAL A 80 13.65 -13.61 -18.45
N ALA A 81 13.82 -14.32 -19.56
CA ALA A 81 13.87 -15.78 -19.55
C ALA A 81 15.06 -16.32 -18.77
N ALA A 82 16.20 -15.63 -18.80
CA ALA A 82 17.42 -16.03 -18.08
C ALA A 82 17.29 -15.90 -16.56
N LEU A 83 16.29 -15.15 -16.06
CA LEU A 83 15.99 -15.07 -14.63
C LEU A 83 15.18 -16.27 -14.13
N LEU A 84 14.55 -17.03 -15.03
CA LEU A 84 13.79 -18.21 -14.64
C LEU A 84 14.75 -19.35 -14.24
N PRO A 85 14.49 -20.05 -13.11
CA PRO A 85 15.34 -21.15 -12.67
C PRO A 85 15.53 -22.19 -13.77
N ASN A 86 16.79 -22.54 -14.05
CA ASN A 86 17.09 -23.65 -14.94
C ASN A 86 16.97 -25.00 -14.22
N ASP A 87 16.97 -26.08 -15.00
CA ASP A 87 16.92 -27.44 -14.48
C ASP A 87 18.08 -27.68 -13.49
N ALA A 88 17.76 -28.29 -12.34
CA ALA A 88 18.66 -28.53 -11.20
C ALA A 88 19.00 -27.33 -10.29
N ALA A 89 18.47 -26.12 -10.53
CA ALA A 89 18.66 -25.00 -9.60
C ALA A 89 17.93 -25.20 -8.26
N ILE A 90 16.82 -25.94 -8.27
CA ILE A 90 15.88 -26.10 -7.15
C ILE A 90 15.50 -27.58 -7.04
N GLY A 91 16.27 -28.33 -6.25
CA GLY A 91 16.06 -29.75 -6.01
C GLY A 91 15.87 -30.59 -7.29
N ARG A 92 14.69 -31.21 -7.43
CA ARG A 92 14.32 -32.04 -8.59
C ARG A 92 13.26 -31.38 -9.48
N TRP A 93 13.06 -30.08 -9.33
CA TRP A 93 12.16 -29.32 -10.18
C TRP A 93 12.80 -29.07 -11.53
N VAL A 94 12.05 -29.37 -12.58
CA VAL A 94 12.48 -29.29 -13.98
C VAL A 94 11.42 -28.51 -14.75
N ALA A 95 11.86 -27.60 -15.62
CA ALA A 95 10.95 -26.88 -16.50
C ALA A 95 10.28 -27.87 -17.48
N VAL A 96 8.96 -27.78 -17.63
CA VAL A 96 8.20 -28.68 -18.52
C VAL A 96 8.43 -28.35 -19.99
N ALA A 97 8.77 -27.10 -20.27
CA ALA A 97 9.14 -26.58 -21.58
C ALA A 97 10.19 -25.48 -21.41
N PRO A 98 10.91 -25.09 -22.48
CA PRO A 98 11.79 -23.93 -22.42
C PRO A 98 11.05 -22.68 -21.94
N PRO A 99 11.67 -21.86 -21.07
CA PRO A 99 11.15 -20.55 -20.68
C PRO A 99 10.64 -19.73 -21.86
N GLN A 100 9.50 -19.08 -21.69
CA GLN A 100 8.84 -18.27 -22.71
C GLN A 100 8.87 -16.80 -22.32
N VAL A 101 8.91 -15.90 -23.31
CA VAL A 101 8.81 -14.45 -23.10
C VAL A 101 7.67 -13.90 -23.96
N VAL A 102 6.82 -13.10 -23.34
CA VAL A 102 5.75 -12.36 -24.01
C VAL A 102 6.04 -10.86 -23.89
N ALA A 103 5.96 -10.14 -25.00
CA ALA A 103 6.21 -8.70 -25.07
C ALA A 103 5.36 -8.05 -26.18
N GLY A 104 5.30 -6.71 -26.18
CA GLY A 104 4.61 -5.93 -27.23
C GLY A 104 3.13 -6.28 -27.35
N ASP A 105 2.64 -6.40 -28.59
CA ASP A 105 1.21 -6.60 -28.90
C ASP A 105 0.63 -7.92 -28.36
N ALA A 106 1.48 -8.88 -27.97
CA ALA A 106 1.04 -10.14 -27.37
C ALA A 106 0.73 -10.03 -25.86
N LEU A 107 1.20 -8.97 -25.18
CA LEU A 107 1.01 -8.80 -23.74
C LEU A 107 -0.47 -8.73 -23.33
N PRO A 108 -1.34 -7.93 -23.98
CA PRO A 108 -2.74 -7.86 -23.58
C PRO A 108 -3.47 -9.20 -23.71
N LEU A 109 -3.12 -10.00 -24.73
CA LEU A 109 -3.70 -11.34 -24.91
C LEU A 109 -3.24 -12.30 -23.83
N PHE A 110 -1.99 -12.21 -23.39
CA PHE A 110 -1.45 -13.06 -22.32
C PHE A 110 -1.95 -12.68 -20.92
N LEU A 111 -2.10 -11.38 -20.65
CA LEU A 111 -2.56 -10.86 -19.36
C LEU A 111 -4.09 -10.86 -19.22
N GLU A 112 -4.80 -11.02 -20.32
CA GLU A 112 -6.26 -11.10 -20.40
C GLU A 112 -6.94 -9.94 -19.62
N GLN A 113 -7.76 -10.27 -18.61
CA GLN A 113 -8.52 -9.29 -17.83
C GLN A 113 -7.64 -8.38 -16.97
N GLU A 114 -6.37 -8.75 -16.76
CA GLU A 114 -5.43 -7.95 -15.96
C GLU A 114 -4.61 -6.98 -16.82
N ALA A 115 -4.73 -7.02 -18.16
CA ALA A 115 -3.90 -6.26 -19.09
C ALA A 115 -3.86 -4.75 -18.78
N ASP A 116 -5.02 -4.13 -18.52
CA ASP A 116 -5.10 -2.70 -18.23
C ASP A 116 -4.37 -2.31 -16.93
N GLN A 117 -4.46 -3.17 -15.90
CA GLN A 117 -3.76 -2.91 -14.64
C GLN A 117 -2.25 -2.98 -14.85
N TYR A 118 -1.75 -4.04 -15.49
CA TYR A 118 -0.32 -4.18 -15.77
C TYR A 118 0.20 -3.07 -16.69
N ALA A 119 -0.59 -2.66 -17.70
CA ALA A 119 -0.28 -1.54 -18.57
C ALA A 119 -0.20 -0.21 -17.79
N ALA A 120 -1.12 0.03 -16.85
CA ALA A 120 -1.07 1.20 -15.96
C ALA A 120 0.21 1.23 -15.12
N PHE A 121 0.81 0.09 -14.80
CA PHE A 121 2.11 -0.03 -14.14
C PHE A 121 3.29 -0.22 -15.11
N GLY A 122 3.10 -0.04 -16.43
CA GLY A 122 4.19 0.02 -17.40
C GLY A 122 4.92 -1.29 -17.65
N VAL A 123 4.22 -2.44 -17.55
CA VAL A 123 4.78 -3.75 -17.93
C VAL A 123 5.39 -3.68 -19.34
N GLN A 124 6.60 -4.22 -19.50
CA GLN A 124 7.34 -4.24 -20.75
C GLN A 124 7.36 -5.62 -21.40
N ARG A 125 7.48 -6.66 -20.58
CA ARG A 125 7.50 -8.06 -20.98
C ARG A 125 7.26 -8.98 -19.77
N VAL A 126 6.86 -10.21 -20.04
CA VAL A 126 6.70 -11.26 -19.03
C VAL A 126 7.46 -12.50 -19.46
N GLY A 127 8.41 -12.95 -18.64
CA GLY A 127 8.99 -14.27 -18.75
C GLY A 127 8.21 -15.26 -17.90
N TRP A 128 7.90 -16.45 -18.41
CA TRP A 128 7.24 -17.47 -17.61
C TRP A 128 7.73 -18.89 -17.93
N ALA A 129 7.61 -19.76 -16.95
CA ALA A 129 7.86 -21.19 -17.10
C ALA A 129 6.99 -22.00 -16.12
N GLU A 130 6.64 -23.21 -16.54
CA GLU A 130 5.97 -24.21 -15.72
C GLU A 130 6.95 -25.31 -15.34
N TYR A 131 6.83 -25.82 -14.11
CA TYR A 131 7.75 -26.82 -13.57
C TYR A 131 7.00 -28.03 -13.03
N ALA A 132 7.62 -29.18 -13.21
CA ALA A 132 7.19 -30.46 -12.66
C ALA A 132 8.30 -31.06 -11.80
N ASN A 133 7.90 -31.96 -10.90
CA ASN A 133 8.84 -32.81 -10.18
C ASN A 133 8.60 -34.26 -10.62
N PRO A 134 9.49 -34.87 -11.43
CA PRO A 134 9.29 -36.21 -11.98
C PRO A 134 9.02 -37.31 -10.93
N MET A 135 9.38 -37.09 -9.67
CA MET A 135 9.08 -38.02 -8.57
C MET A 135 7.63 -37.96 -8.09
N LEU A 136 6.97 -36.81 -8.27
CA LEU A 136 5.59 -36.56 -7.88
C LEU A 136 4.63 -36.69 -9.08
N GLY A 137 5.17 -36.68 -10.30
CA GLY A 137 4.45 -36.89 -11.55
C GLY A 137 5.01 -36.04 -12.70
N GLY A 138 4.57 -36.32 -13.92
CA GLY A 138 5.05 -35.61 -15.12
C GLY A 138 4.25 -34.36 -15.50
N ARG A 139 3.26 -33.94 -14.71
CA ARG A 139 2.43 -32.77 -15.01
C ARG A 139 2.99 -31.51 -14.31
N PRO A 140 2.82 -30.32 -14.90
CA PRO A 140 3.10 -29.06 -14.21
C PRO A 140 2.44 -29.02 -12.83
N MET A 141 3.20 -28.61 -11.82
CA MET A 141 2.68 -28.42 -10.46
C MET A 141 2.82 -26.98 -9.99
N LEU A 142 3.75 -26.23 -10.57
CA LEU A 142 3.95 -24.82 -10.29
C LEU A 142 4.27 -24.04 -11.56
N ARG A 143 3.98 -22.74 -11.51
CA ARG A 143 4.27 -21.76 -12.55
C ARG A 143 5.01 -20.58 -11.93
N VAL A 144 5.99 -20.08 -12.65
CA VAL A 144 6.71 -18.85 -12.32
C VAL A 144 6.44 -17.84 -13.43
N ASP A 145 6.07 -16.63 -13.04
CA ASP A 145 5.95 -15.47 -13.92
C ASP A 145 6.85 -14.36 -13.40
N ILE A 146 7.62 -13.73 -14.28
CA ILE A 146 8.51 -12.59 -13.99
C ILE A 146 8.12 -11.44 -14.91
N TYR A 147 7.63 -10.36 -14.34
CA TYR A 147 7.18 -9.15 -15.01
C TYR A 147 8.28 -8.10 -14.93
N ASP A 148 8.80 -7.65 -16.08
CA ASP A 148 9.64 -6.45 -16.15
C ASP A 148 8.73 -5.22 -16.23
N MET A 149 8.75 -4.40 -15.19
CA MET A 149 7.90 -3.22 -15.04
C MET A 149 8.57 -1.92 -15.52
N GLY A 150 9.76 -2.03 -16.11
CA GLY A 150 10.55 -0.93 -16.67
C GLY A 150 11.18 0.02 -15.64
N SER A 151 10.70 0.04 -14.39
CA SER A 151 11.29 0.82 -13.30
C SER A 151 10.98 0.23 -11.92
N PRO A 152 11.85 0.45 -10.92
CA PRO A 152 11.57 0.01 -9.55
C PRO A 152 10.31 0.62 -8.94
N GLU A 153 9.97 1.87 -9.26
CA GLU A 153 8.74 2.50 -8.77
C GLU A 153 7.47 1.84 -9.34
N ASN A 154 7.51 1.37 -10.59
CA ASN A 154 6.40 0.62 -11.18
C ASN A 154 6.28 -0.78 -10.58
N ALA A 155 7.40 -1.46 -10.35
CA ALA A 155 7.43 -2.77 -9.72
C ALA A 155 6.85 -2.72 -8.30
N PHE A 156 7.37 -1.81 -7.47
CA PHE A 156 6.77 -1.55 -6.16
C PHE A 156 5.31 -1.12 -6.28
N GLY A 157 4.97 -0.29 -7.28
CA GLY A 157 3.60 0.09 -7.59
C GLY A 157 2.66 -1.09 -7.70
N LEU A 158 2.90 -1.97 -8.67
CA LEU A 158 2.09 -3.16 -8.91
C LEU A 158 2.08 -4.09 -7.70
N TYR A 159 3.25 -4.40 -7.14
CA TYR A 159 3.37 -5.23 -5.94
C TYR A 159 2.55 -4.67 -4.77
N SER A 160 2.68 -3.37 -4.52
CA SER A 160 1.99 -2.68 -3.44
C SER A 160 0.49 -2.70 -3.63
N GLN A 161 -0.04 -2.87 -4.84
CA GLN A 161 -1.48 -3.02 -5.12
C GLN A 161 -1.97 -4.46 -5.01
N ARG A 162 -1.14 -5.42 -5.43
CA ARG A 162 -1.53 -6.82 -5.53
C ARG A 162 -1.21 -7.63 -4.28
N ARG A 163 -0.30 -7.18 -3.41
CA ARG A 163 -0.01 -7.91 -2.16
C ARG A 163 -1.28 -8.11 -1.35
N VAL A 164 -1.45 -9.33 -0.84
CA VAL A 164 -2.61 -9.74 -0.04
C VAL A 164 -2.48 -9.11 1.34
N ALA A 165 -3.51 -8.40 1.79
CA ALA A 165 -3.49 -7.68 3.06
C ALA A 165 -3.38 -8.63 4.28
N GLU A 166 -3.91 -9.86 4.17
CA GLU A 166 -3.74 -10.92 5.18
C GLU A 166 -2.54 -11.85 4.90
N GLY A 167 -1.81 -11.64 3.81
CA GLY A 167 -0.64 -12.45 3.45
C GLY A 167 0.50 -12.26 4.45
N LYS A 168 1.30 -13.30 4.67
CA LYS A 168 2.50 -13.17 5.49
C LYS A 168 3.56 -12.43 4.68
N ILE A 169 3.95 -11.25 5.14
CA ILE A 169 5.03 -10.50 4.51
C ILE A 169 6.39 -11.08 4.92
N ARG A 170 7.26 -11.33 3.95
CA ARG A 170 8.62 -11.86 4.15
C ARG A 170 9.64 -11.04 3.36
N GLY A 171 10.88 -10.96 3.87
CA GLY A 171 12.03 -10.42 3.13
C GLY A 171 12.54 -11.43 2.11
N ILE A 172 11.85 -11.55 0.98
CA ILE A 172 12.25 -12.34 -0.19
C ILE A 172 12.29 -11.38 -1.38
N GLY A 173 13.44 -11.27 -2.04
CA GLY A 173 13.73 -10.09 -2.85
C GLY A 173 13.74 -8.85 -1.95
N ALA A 174 13.10 -7.77 -2.39
CA ALA A 174 12.85 -6.60 -1.55
C ALA A 174 11.75 -6.86 -0.50
N GLU A 175 10.61 -7.40 -0.96
CA GLU A 175 9.47 -7.76 -0.12
C GLU A 175 8.61 -8.78 -0.86
N ALA A 176 8.05 -9.75 -0.14
CA ALA A 176 7.13 -10.74 -0.68
C ALA A 176 5.86 -10.90 0.17
N SER A 177 4.72 -10.98 -0.50
CA SER A 177 3.44 -11.40 0.06
C SER A 177 3.27 -12.89 -0.17
N VAL A 178 3.23 -13.66 0.91
CA VAL A 178 3.10 -15.12 0.87
C VAL A 178 1.68 -15.53 1.20
N GLY A 179 1.00 -16.08 0.19
CA GLY A 179 -0.30 -16.72 0.30
C GLY A 179 -0.20 -18.25 0.44
N PRO A 180 -1.34 -18.95 0.56
CA PRO A 180 -1.35 -20.41 0.67
C PRO A 180 -0.91 -21.13 -0.62
N ARG A 181 -1.07 -20.50 -1.78
CA ARG A 181 -0.79 -21.12 -3.10
C ARG A 181 0.08 -20.27 -4.00
N ASP A 182 0.47 -19.10 -3.53
CA ASP A 182 1.18 -18.12 -4.32
C ASP A 182 2.13 -17.32 -3.45
N VAL A 183 3.22 -16.89 -4.06
CA VAL A 183 4.11 -15.85 -3.53
C VAL A 183 4.20 -14.78 -4.60
N LEU A 184 3.85 -13.54 -4.23
CA LEU A 184 4.11 -12.36 -5.04
C LEU A 184 5.25 -11.58 -4.40
N ALA A 185 6.29 -11.29 -5.15
CA ALA A 185 7.46 -10.56 -4.67
C ALA A 185 7.94 -9.54 -5.69
N TRP A 186 8.78 -8.62 -5.24
CA TRP A 186 9.41 -7.63 -6.12
C TRP A 186 10.85 -7.38 -5.71
N VAL A 187 11.65 -6.95 -6.67
CA VAL A 187 13.05 -6.52 -6.51
C VAL A 187 13.46 -5.76 -7.76
N ASP A 188 14.12 -4.61 -7.58
CA ASP A 188 14.42 -3.67 -8.66
C ASP A 188 13.17 -3.40 -9.52
N ARG A 189 13.29 -3.44 -10.86
CA ARG A 189 12.17 -3.27 -11.79
C ARG A 189 11.30 -4.51 -11.97
N PHE A 190 11.59 -5.62 -11.28
CA PHE A 190 10.91 -6.88 -11.49
C PHE A 190 9.86 -7.14 -10.42
N VAL A 191 8.70 -7.62 -10.85
CA VAL A 191 7.73 -8.30 -10.00
C VAL A 191 7.73 -9.76 -10.43
N TYR A 192 7.70 -10.70 -9.50
CA TYR A 192 7.59 -12.10 -9.84
C TYR A 192 6.57 -12.81 -8.96
N SER A 193 5.89 -13.78 -9.55
CA SER A 193 4.96 -14.65 -8.86
C SER A 193 5.35 -16.11 -9.03
N VAL A 194 5.26 -16.87 -7.96
CA VAL A 194 5.31 -18.34 -7.99
C VAL A 194 3.93 -18.81 -7.58
N THR A 195 3.29 -19.65 -8.38
CA THR A 195 1.94 -20.16 -8.13
C THR A 195 1.93 -21.67 -8.22
N ILE A 196 1.30 -22.36 -7.26
CA ILE A 196 1.13 -23.82 -7.29
C ILE A 196 -0.29 -24.20 -7.75
N PHE A 197 -0.40 -25.19 -8.62
CA PHE A 197 -1.68 -25.70 -9.11
C PHE A 197 -2.34 -26.65 -8.11
N ASN A 198 -1.52 -27.46 -7.43
CA ASN A 198 -1.96 -28.42 -6.43
C ASN A 198 -1.22 -28.21 -5.11
N TYR A 199 -1.97 -28.25 -4.00
CA TYR A 199 -1.40 -28.08 -2.67
C TYR A 199 -0.97 -29.43 -2.10
N SER A 200 0.33 -29.58 -1.83
CA SER A 200 0.93 -30.65 -1.03
C SER A 200 2.07 -30.06 -0.20
N THR A 201 2.63 -30.83 0.72
CA THR A 201 3.84 -30.40 1.46
C THR A 201 4.98 -30.07 0.51
N ASP A 202 5.26 -30.92 -0.48
CA ASP A 202 6.34 -30.70 -1.44
C ASP A 202 6.14 -29.43 -2.30
N THR A 203 4.91 -29.14 -2.74
CA THR A 203 4.65 -27.94 -3.55
C THR A 203 4.65 -26.67 -2.70
N ALA A 204 4.24 -26.73 -1.44
CA ALA A 204 4.31 -25.61 -0.52
C ALA A 204 5.77 -25.26 -0.15
N GLU A 205 6.64 -26.25 0.01
CA GLU A 205 8.08 -26.03 0.22
C GLU A 205 8.73 -25.45 -1.04
N ALA A 206 8.44 -26.03 -2.21
CA ALA A 206 8.95 -25.54 -3.48
C ALA A 206 8.51 -24.10 -3.77
N LEU A 207 7.26 -23.74 -3.46
CA LEU A 207 6.73 -22.38 -3.63
C LEU A 207 7.66 -21.34 -3.00
N ILE A 208 8.10 -21.60 -1.77
CA ILE A 208 9.01 -20.71 -1.03
C ILE A 208 10.42 -20.77 -1.60
N GLU A 209 10.94 -21.96 -1.92
CA GLU A 209 12.30 -22.13 -2.44
C GLU A 209 12.49 -21.41 -3.79
N PHE A 210 11.51 -21.50 -4.68
CA PHE A 210 11.49 -20.75 -5.94
C PHE A 210 11.51 -19.25 -5.71
N ALA A 211 10.65 -18.74 -4.83
CA ALA A 211 10.59 -17.31 -4.56
C ALA A 211 11.90 -16.78 -3.96
N GLU A 212 12.51 -17.52 -3.03
CA GLU A 212 13.80 -17.19 -2.43
C GLU A 212 14.96 -17.25 -3.42
N ARG A 213 14.95 -18.24 -4.34
CA ARG A 213 15.98 -18.35 -5.36
C ARG A 213 15.94 -17.16 -6.32
N LEU A 214 14.74 -16.79 -6.80
CA LEU A 214 14.53 -15.62 -7.65
C LEU A 214 14.96 -14.33 -6.96
N GLY A 215 14.57 -14.16 -5.69
CA GLY A 215 14.94 -12.98 -4.92
C GLY A 215 16.44 -12.80 -4.75
N ARG A 216 17.21 -13.89 -4.70
CA ARG A 216 18.68 -13.86 -4.62
C ARG A 216 19.37 -13.74 -5.99
N SER A 217 18.68 -14.02 -7.09
CA SER A 217 19.27 -13.98 -8.43
C SER A 217 19.15 -12.63 -9.12
N ILE A 218 18.33 -11.73 -8.59
CA ILE A 218 18.09 -10.41 -9.15
C ILE A 218 18.77 -9.38 -8.27
N ASP A 219 19.87 -8.80 -8.75
CA ASP A 219 20.52 -7.67 -8.10
C ASP A 219 19.75 -6.37 -8.40
N GLY A 220 19.62 -5.46 -7.43
CA GLY A 220 19.15 -4.10 -7.68
C GLY A 220 18.47 -3.43 -6.48
N VAL A 221 17.52 -2.54 -6.75
CA VAL A 221 16.86 -1.75 -5.70
C VAL A 221 15.94 -2.63 -4.85
N GLU A 222 16.26 -2.77 -3.56
CA GLU A 222 15.48 -3.55 -2.60
C GLU A 222 14.65 -2.69 -1.62
N SER A 223 14.53 -1.39 -1.88
CA SER A 223 13.81 -0.45 -1.01
C SER A 223 12.63 0.19 -1.72
N PRO A 224 11.46 0.31 -1.08
CA PRO A 224 10.34 1.07 -1.62
C PRO A 224 10.75 2.49 -2.06
N PRO A 225 9.94 3.16 -2.89
CA PRO A 225 10.20 4.55 -3.26
C PRO A 225 10.47 5.40 -2.02
N SER A 226 11.41 6.35 -2.14
CA SER A 226 11.83 7.23 -1.04
C SER A 226 10.65 7.93 -0.37
N LEU A 227 9.62 8.28 -1.15
CA LEU A 227 8.41 8.87 -0.61
C LEU A 227 7.68 7.95 0.39
N VAL A 228 7.77 6.63 0.25
CA VAL A 228 7.22 5.66 1.21
C VAL A 228 8.16 5.46 2.40
N THR A 229 9.48 5.34 2.17
CA THR A 229 10.45 5.06 3.25
C THR A 229 10.73 6.26 4.14
N ASP A 230 10.73 7.47 3.56
CA ASP A 230 11.09 8.71 4.23
C ASP A 230 9.86 9.34 4.90
N THR A 231 8.64 8.90 4.55
CA THR A 231 7.42 9.35 5.22
C THR A 231 7.27 8.65 6.57
N PRO A 232 7.13 9.39 7.68
CA PRO A 232 6.97 8.78 8.98
C PRO A 232 5.74 7.87 9.07
N SER A 233 5.95 6.64 9.53
CA SER A 233 4.98 5.54 9.44
C SER A 233 4.40 5.08 10.78
N ARG A 234 4.74 5.75 11.89
CA ARG A 234 4.35 5.36 13.26
C ARG A 234 2.84 5.17 13.45
N HIS A 235 2.05 5.90 12.67
CA HIS A 235 0.59 5.93 12.70
C HIS A 235 -0.05 5.16 11.53
N LEU A 236 0.76 4.53 10.69
CA LEU A 236 0.29 3.76 9.55
C LEU A 236 0.30 2.27 9.87
N MET A 237 -0.71 1.56 9.38
CA MET A 237 -0.69 0.10 9.37
C MET A 237 0.49 -0.37 8.49
N PRO A 238 1.36 -1.26 9.00
CA PRO A 238 2.42 -1.86 8.22
C PRO A 238 1.88 -2.45 6.92
N PHE A 239 2.65 -2.31 5.83
CA PHE A 239 2.31 -2.88 4.52
C PHE A 239 0.94 -2.44 3.97
N SER A 240 0.42 -1.27 4.36
CA SER A 240 -0.83 -0.72 3.82
C SER A 240 -0.66 0.27 2.68
N HIS A 241 0.57 0.70 2.38
CA HIS A 241 0.88 1.64 1.30
C HIS A 241 0.45 1.13 -0.08
N ARG A 242 -0.35 1.88 -0.81
CA ARG A 242 -0.70 1.64 -2.21
C ARG A 242 -0.15 2.78 -3.05
N TRP A 243 0.86 2.50 -3.87
CA TRP A 243 1.63 3.51 -4.61
C TRP A 243 0.98 3.88 -5.95
N PHE A 244 1.15 5.14 -6.37
CA PHE A 244 0.71 5.63 -7.66
C PHE A 244 1.51 6.84 -8.16
N ARG A 245 1.56 6.99 -9.49
CA ARG A 245 2.15 8.13 -10.21
C ARG A 245 1.25 8.65 -11.34
N THR A 246 0.29 7.82 -11.78
CA THR A 246 -0.69 8.17 -12.82
C THR A 246 -2.12 8.11 -12.26
N PRO A 247 -3.10 8.73 -12.94
CA PRO A 247 -4.52 8.62 -12.58
C PRO A 247 -5.03 7.18 -12.49
N GLU A 248 -4.60 6.30 -13.39
CA GLU A 248 -5.01 4.89 -13.46
C GLU A 248 -4.48 4.09 -12.26
N GLN A 249 -3.21 4.33 -11.91
CA GLN A 249 -2.59 3.74 -10.72
C GLN A 249 -3.29 4.25 -9.44
N ARG A 250 -3.65 5.55 -9.38
CA ARG A 250 -4.38 6.14 -8.26
C ARG A 250 -5.78 5.54 -8.11
N ALA A 251 -6.49 5.34 -9.21
CA ALA A 251 -7.81 4.70 -9.21
C ALA A 251 -7.75 3.23 -8.72
N SER A 252 -6.63 2.55 -8.98
CA SER A 252 -6.36 1.23 -8.39
C SER A 252 -6.05 1.31 -6.90
N ALA A 253 -5.39 2.39 -6.44
CA ALA A 253 -4.97 2.57 -5.05
C ALA A 253 -6.12 2.88 -4.10
N THR A 254 -7.10 3.68 -4.55
CA THR A 254 -8.18 4.17 -3.70
C THR A 254 -9.44 4.49 -4.50
N ARG A 255 -10.60 4.24 -3.88
CA ARG A 255 -11.92 4.58 -4.44
C ARG A 255 -12.47 5.90 -3.91
N ARG A 256 -11.68 6.69 -3.18
CA ARG A 256 -12.11 7.97 -2.63
C ARG A 256 -12.33 8.97 -3.76
N ALA A 257 -13.58 9.39 -3.95
CA ALA A 257 -13.94 10.37 -4.99
C ALA A 257 -13.13 11.67 -4.89
N ALA A 258 -12.78 12.10 -3.67
CA ALA A 258 -11.94 13.26 -3.43
C ALA A 258 -10.56 13.17 -4.12
N MET A 259 -10.02 11.96 -4.27
CA MET A 259 -8.74 11.74 -4.94
C MET A 259 -8.83 11.97 -6.44
N SER A 260 -10.01 11.89 -7.05
CA SER A 260 -10.21 12.16 -8.48
C SER A 260 -10.45 13.63 -8.80
N LEU A 261 -10.53 14.51 -7.80
CA LEU A 261 -10.83 15.94 -8.00
C LEU A 261 -9.65 16.74 -8.56
N PHE A 262 -8.43 16.24 -8.41
CA PHE A 262 -7.23 16.92 -8.86
C PHE A 262 -6.46 16.09 -9.88
N SER A 263 -5.79 16.80 -10.79
CA SER A 263 -4.92 16.21 -11.81
C SER A 263 -3.62 15.70 -11.20
N LEU A 264 -3.04 14.67 -11.82
CA LEU A 264 -1.68 14.20 -11.55
C LEU A 264 -0.80 14.49 -12.77
N PRO A 265 -0.12 15.65 -12.82
CA PRO A 265 0.84 15.91 -13.88
C PRO A 265 2.00 14.91 -13.82
N GLU A 266 2.68 14.73 -14.95
CA GLU A 266 3.88 13.87 -15.03
C GLU A 266 4.92 14.26 -13.97
N GLY A 267 5.53 13.25 -13.34
CA GLY A 267 6.45 13.44 -12.21
C GLY A 267 5.77 13.52 -10.84
N SER A 268 4.43 13.51 -10.79
CA SER A 268 3.70 13.35 -9.52
C SER A 268 3.94 11.96 -8.95
N ARG A 269 4.08 11.88 -7.63
CA ARG A 269 4.30 10.64 -6.88
C ARG A 269 3.42 10.64 -5.66
N GLY A 270 2.75 9.54 -5.37
CA GLY A 270 1.90 9.47 -4.20
C GLY A 270 1.64 8.05 -3.72
N PHE A 271 1.09 7.98 -2.52
CA PHE A 271 0.53 6.75 -1.99
C PHE A 271 -0.71 7.04 -1.16
N VAL A 272 -1.56 6.02 -1.01
CA VAL A 272 -2.52 5.93 0.10
C VAL A 272 -2.08 4.86 1.09
N ALA A 273 -2.47 5.00 2.35
CA ALA A 273 -2.18 4.02 3.39
C ALA A 273 -3.31 4.00 4.42
N LYS A 274 -3.41 2.92 5.20
CA LYS A 274 -4.33 2.87 6.33
C LYS A 274 -3.66 3.50 7.54
N ALA A 275 -4.23 4.55 8.10
CA ALA A 275 -3.82 5.16 9.35
C ALA A 275 -4.59 4.52 10.52
N VAL A 276 -3.90 4.24 11.62
CA VAL A 276 -4.50 3.74 12.86
C VAL A 276 -5.19 4.89 13.58
N VAL A 277 -6.45 4.69 13.99
CA VAL A 277 -7.27 5.70 14.68
C VAL A 277 -7.92 5.06 15.90
N GLY A 278 -7.45 5.40 17.10
CA GLY A 278 -7.90 4.78 18.35
C GLY A 278 -7.54 3.29 18.45
N GLU A 279 -8.22 2.54 19.32
CA GLU A 279 -7.87 1.13 19.62
C GLU A 279 -8.25 0.13 18.51
N ALA A 280 -9.26 0.43 17.69
CA ALA A 280 -9.76 -0.49 16.66
C ALA A 280 -10.13 0.16 15.32
N GLY A 281 -9.98 1.48 15.21
CA GLY A 281 -10.35 2.22 14.00
C GLY A 281 -9.20 2.33 13.01
N HIS A 282 -9.55 2.49 11.74
CA HIS A 282 -8.62 2.94 10.72
C HIS A 282 -9.25 4.01 9.84
N ALA A 283 -8.43 4.93 9.37
CA ALA A 283 -8.77 5.90 8.33
C ALA A 283 -7.86 5.68 7.12
N GLU A 284 -8.24 6.21 5.96
CA GLU A 284 -7.37 6.19 4.78
C GLU A 284 -6.65 7.53 4.69
N ALA A 285 -5.32 7.49 4.66
CA ALA A 285 -4.48 8.66 4.51
C ALA A 285 -3.82 8.66 3.13
N PHE A 286 -3.51 9.84 2.61
CA PHE A 286 -2.82 10.01 1.34
C PHE A 286 -1.68 11.02 1.45
N TYR A 287 -0.62 10.77 0.69
CA TYR A 287 0.49 11.69 0.50
C TYR A 287 0.73 11.81 -1.00
N VAL A 288 0.77 13.04 -1.52
CA VAL A 288 1.12 13.32 -2.92
C VAL A 288 2.19 14.40 -2.99
N ALA A 289 3.33 14.06 -3.58
CA ALA A 289 4.37 14.98 -3.99
C ALA A 289 4.18 15.33 -5.48
N PHE A 290 4.05 16.61 -5.77
CA PHE A 290 3.88 17.16 -7.11
C PHE A 290 5.21 17.63 -7.70
N PRO A 291 5.34 17.69 -9.03
CA PRO A 291 6.55 18.19 -9.68
C PRO A 291 6.82 19.69 -9.42
N THR A 292 5.78 20.47 -9.10
CA THR A 292 5.90 21.90 -8.82
C THR A 292 4.99 22.33 -7.66
N GLU A 293 5.34 23.42 -6.99
CA GLU A 293 4.49 24.03 -5.97
C GLU A 293 3.13 24.50 -6.52
N GLN A 294 3.11 24.93 -7.79
CA GLN A 294 1.88 25.35 -8.47
C GLN A 294 0.92 24.16 -8.65
N ALA A 295 1.42 23.02 -9.11
CA ALA A 295 0.60 21.81 -9.25
C ALA A 295 0.02 21.36 -7.91
N ALA A 296 0.80 21.45 -6.83
CA ALA A 296 0.30 21.19 -5.48
C ALA A 296 -0.75 22.23 -5.04
N ALA A 297 -0.57 23.50 -5.40
CA ALA A 297 -1.54 24.57 -5.11
C ALA A 297 -2.89 24.30 -5.79
N ASP A 298 -2.85 23.91 -7.07
CA ASP A 298 -4.03 23.63 -7.87
C ASP A 298 -4.78 22.41 -7.33
N ALA A 299 -4.06 21.35 -6.96
CA ALA A 299 -4.64 20.17 -6.34
C ALA A 299 -5.30 20.47 -4.98
N PHE A 300 -4.64 21.27 -4.14
CA PHE A 300 -5.18 21.72 -2.86
C PHE A 300 -6.44 22.58 -3.04
N ALA A 301 -6.44 23.48 -4.03
CA ALA A 301 -7.60 24.31 -4.37
C ALA A 301 -8.78 23.46 -4.86
N ALA A 302 -8.54 22.41 -5.65
CA ALA A 302 -9.58 21.49 -6.12
C ALA A 302 -10.22 20.71 -4.96
N LEU A 303 -9.42 20.21 -4.01
CA LEU A 303 -9.93 19.60 -2.78
C LEU A 303 -10.80 20.57 -1.99
N ARG A 304 -10.37 21.84 -1.88
CA ARG A 304 -11.13 22.90 -1.19
C ARG A 304 -12.44 23.24 -1.88
N GLY A 305 -12.45 23.38 -3.20
CA GLY A 305 -13.65 23.74 -3.97
C GLY A 305 -14.77 22.70 -3.92
N SER A 306 -14.45 21.45 -3.60
CA SER A 306 -15.42 20.34 -3.51
C SER A 306 -16.05 20.15 -2.12
N ALA A 307 -15.57 20.89 -1.12
CA ALA A 307 -16.03 20.84 0.27
C ALA A 307 -17.47 21.36 0.40
N PRO A 308 -18.47 20.57 0.82
CA PRO A 308 -19.81 21.07 1.07
C PRO A 308 -19.86 21.96 2.33
N GLY A 309 -19.74 23.27 2.15
CA GLY A 309 -20.41 24.31 2.94
C GLY A 309 -19.90 24.61 4.36
N ASP A 310 -19.45 23.64 5.16
CA ASP A 310 -19.10 23.86 6.57
C ASP A 310 -17.57 23.73 6.75
N THR A 311 -16.86 24.81 6.42
CA THR A 311 -15.43 24.95 6.69
C THR A 311 -15.25 25.31 8.17
N GLU A 312 -14.93 24.33 9.03
CA GLU A 312 -14.54 24.63 10.42
C GLU A 312 -13.03 24.46 10.64
N ALA A 313 -12.44 25.55 11.16
CA ALA A 313 -11.10 25.73 11.73
C ALA A 313 -9.91 25.70 10.75
N ARG A 314 -9.49 26.90 10.33
CA ARG A 314 -8.14 27.19 9.82
C ARG A 314 -7.15 27.21 11.00
N ASP A 315 -6.19 26.30 11.03
CA ASP A 315 -5.03 26.44 11.92
C ASP A 315 -3.94 27.23 11.17
N ALA A 316 -3.96 28.56 11.34
CA ALA A 316 -3.12 29.50 10.60
C ALA A 316 -1.61 29.33 10.85
N GLY A 317 -1.21 28.56 11.87
CA GLY A 317 0.20 28.32 12.18
C GLY A 317 0.87 27.25 11.29
N ILE A 318 0.09 26.40 10.60
CA ILE A 318 0.61 25.19 9.93
C ILE A 318 -0.05 24.94 8.55
N GLY A 319 -1.04 25.73 8.15
CA GLY A 319 -1.69 25.57 6.83
C GLY A 319 -2.49 24.27 6.67
N VAL A 320 -2.94 23.68 7.79
CA VAL A 320 -3.85 22.52 7.78
C VAL A 320 -5.28 23.01 7.60
N GLU A 321 -5.98 22.50 6.59
CA GLU A 321 -7.40 22.74 6.36
C GLU A 321 -8.19 21.46 6.64
N SER A 322 -9.10 21.52 7.62
CA SER A 322 -10.04 20.44 7.89
C SER A 322 -11.34 20.71 7.15
N VAL A 323 -11.81 19.72 6.38
CA VAL A 323 -13.02 19.82 5.56
C VAL A 323 -13.94 18.62 5.79
N ARG A 324 -15.21 18.90 6.07
CA ARG A 324 -16.24 17.85 6.13
C ARG A 324 -16.68 17.52 4.71
N PHE A 325 -16.52 16.26 4.29
CA PHE A 325 -17.22 15.74 3.12
C PHE A 325 -18.52 15.10 3.60
N ARG A 326 -19.65 15.44 2.97
CA ARG A 326 -20.91 14.71 3.23
C ARG A 326 -20.77 13.31 2.64
N SER A 327 -21.10 12.27 3.41
CA SER A 327 -21.22 10.91 2.86
C SER A 327 -22.25 10.93 1.73
N ALA A 328 -21.90 10.39 0.56
CA ALA A 328 -22.89 10.10 -0.45
C ALA A 328 -23.93 9.14 0.16
N ARG A 329 -25.20 9.55 0.18
CA ARG A 329 -26.31 8.65 0.53
C ARG A 329 -26.56 7.66 -0.58
#